data_AF-A0A533I8F7-F1
#
_entry.id   AF-A0A533I8F7-F1
#
_cell.length_a   1.000
_cell.length_b   1.000
_cell.length_c   1.000
_cell.angle_alpha   90.00
_cell.angle_beta   90.00
_cell.angle_gamma   90.00
#
_symmetry.space_group_name_H-M   'P 1'
#
loop_
_entity.id
_entity.type
_entity.pdbx_description
1 polymer ?
#
loop_
_entity_poly.entity_id
_entity_poly.type
_entity_poly.pdbx_seq_one_letter_code
_entity_poly.pdbx_strand_id
1 'polypeptide(L)'
;MWDHMMRGRIDETPVITELRDDSGMLSLGLYASILRHYKQYFSTINVHLYDDLRSDPFKLISDIFSEMNVDLDLKPADLQFKSNDKEQNQKRFKLQELPRLSPETFKELTDFYRDEIRETQELIGRDLSHWLSEN
;
A
#
# COMPACT_ATOMS: atom_id res chain seq x y z
N MET A 1 11.13 9.66 6.24
CA MET A 1 11.93 8.84 7.16
C MET A 1 12.78 7.85 6.37
N TRP A 2 12.18 6.99 5.52
CA TRP A 2 12.93 6.08 4.63
C TRP A 2 13.87 6.79 3.64
N ASP A 3 13.38 7.81 2.93
CA ASP A 3 14.21 8.67 2.04
C ASP A 3 15.49 9.16 2.73
N HIS A 4 15.37 9.79 3.90
CA HIS A 4 16.50 10.28 4.69
C HIS A 4 17.46 9.15 5.14
N MET A 5 16.96 7.94 5.41
CA MET A 5 17.80 6.79 5.81
C MET A 5 18.55 6.18 4.62
N MET A 6 18.02 6.32 3.40
CA MET A 6 18.58 5.76 2.17
C MET A 6 19.42 6.76 1.37
N ARG A 7 19.47 8.04 1.76
CA ARG A 7 20.36 9.05 1.16
C ARG A 7 21.80 8.56 1.09
N GLY A 8 22.34 8.48 -0.13
CA GLY A 8 23.69 7.99 -0.41
C GLY A 8 23.86 6.46 -0.44
N ARG A 9 22.77 5.69 -0.27
CA ARG A 9 22.75 4.23 -0.44
C ARG A 9 22.09 3.77 -1.73
N ILE A 10 21.31 4.65 -2.36
CA ILE A 10 20.58 4.41 -3.61
C ILE A 10 20.83 5.62 -4.52
N ASP A 11 21.00 5.40 -5.82
CA ASP A 11 21.12 6.47 -6.80
C ASP A 11 19.80 7.24 -6.89
N GLU A 12 19.81 8.52 -6.50
CA GLU A 12 18.64 9.39 -6.55
C GLU A 12 18.40 9.86 -7.99
N THR A 13 17.61 9.12 -8.76
CA THR A 13 17.14 9.57 -10.08
C THR A 13 15.75 10.20 -9.99
N PRO A 14 15.48 11.33 -10.67
CA PRO A 14 14.15 11.95 -10.66
C PRO A 14 13.11 11.13 -11.43
N VAL A 15 13.57 10.25 -12.34
CA VAL A 15 12.73 9.32 -13.08
C VAL A 15 13.28 7.91 -12.90
N ILE A 16 12.40 6.98 -12.54
CA ILE A 16 12.69 5.56 -12.45
C ILE A 16 12.33 4.93 -13.79
N THR A 17 13.33 4.40 -14.49
CA THR A 17 13.22 3.80 -15.83
C THR A 17 13.45 2.30 -15.85
N GLU A 18 13.79 1.72 -14.70
CA GLU A 18 14.09 0.30 -14.57
C GLU A 18 13.42 -0.26 -13.32
N LEU A 19 12.85 -1.45 -13.43
CA LEU A 19 12.36 -2.20 -12.29
C LEU A 19 13.50 -2.99 -11.66
N ARG A 20 13.69 -2.79 -10.35
CA ARG A 20 14.68 -3.49 -9.55
C ARG A 20 14.02 -3.96 -8.26
N ASP A 21 14.38 -5.17 -7.81
CA ASP A 21 13.95 -5.73 -6.52
C ASP A 21 15.12 -5.97 -5.56
N ASP A 22 16.22 -5.23 -5.75
CA ASP A 22 17.40 -5.30 -4.89
C ASP A 22 17.11 -4.99 -3.41
N SER A 23 16.10 -4.16 -3.17
CA SER A 23 15.60 -3.81 -1.83
C SER A 23 14.41 -4.65 -1.35
N GLY A 24 13.93 -5.59 -2.16
CA GLY A 24 12.74 -6.40 -1.87
C GLY A 24 11.41 -5.65 -1.99
N MET A 25 11.40 -4.40 -2.50
CA MET A 25 10.18 -3.60 -2.60
C MET A 25 9.14 -4.22 -3.54
N LEU A 26 9.55 -4.91 -4.60
CA LEU A 26 8.63 -5.60 -5.51
C LEU A 26 8.08 -6.87 -4.88
N SER A 27 8.96 -7.68 -4.27
CA SER A 27 8.55 -8.93 -3.62
C SER A 27 7.62 -8.71 -2.43
N LEU A 28 7.76 -7.60 -1.69
CA LEU A 28 6.83 -7.23 -0.62
C LEU A 28 5.43 -6.86 -1.13
N GLY A 29 5.28 -6.53 -2.41
CA GLY A 29 4.00 -6.24 -3.06
C GLY A 29 3.26 -7.48 -3.58
N LEU A 30 3.85 -8.68 -3.51
CA LEU A 30 3.24 -9.94 -3.96
C LEU A 30 2.25 -10.47 -2.92
N TYR A 31 1.12 -9.77 -2.76
CA TYR A 31 0.16 -10.02 -1.69
C TYR A 31 -0.50 -11.39 -1.79
N ALA A 32 -0.73 -11.95 -2.97
CA ALA A 32 -1.36 -13.26 -3.10
C ALA A 32 -0.42 -14.34 -2.55
N SER A 33 0.86 -14.24 -2.92
CA SER A 33 1.93 -15.10 -2.39
C SER A 33 2.03 -15.03 -0.86
N ILE A 34 1.96 -13.83 -0.28
CA ILE A 34 1.98 -13.65 1.19
C ILE A 34 0.72 -14.27 1.82
N LEU A 35 -0.46 -13.95 1.30
CA LEU A 35 -1.73 -14.43 1.85
C LEU A 35 -1.83 -15.96 1.78
N ARG A 36 -1.42 -16.58 0.66
CA ARG A 36 -1.35 -18.05 0.55
C ARG A 36 -0.49 -18.66 1.62
N HIS A 37 0.68 -18.09 1.90
CA HIS A 37 1.58 -18.59 2.94
C HIS A 37 0.91 -18.55 4.32
N TYR A 38 0.35 -17.39 4.72
CA TYR A 38 -0.28 -17.27 6.03
C TYR A 38 -1.56 -18.10 6.17
N LYS A 39 -2.37 -18.26 5.12
CA LYS A 39 -3.57 -19.10 5.12
C LYS A 39 -3.28 -20.60 5.37
N GLN A 40 -2.02 -21.06 5.23
CA GLN A 40 -1.62 -22.42 5.61
C GLN A 40 -1.62 -22.64 7.13
N TYR A 41 -1.45 -21.56 7.91
CA TYR A 41 -1.27 -21.62 9.36
C TYR A 41 -2.42 -20.97 10.13
N PHE A 42 -3.05 -19.95 9.55
CA PHE A 42 -4.13 -19.19 10.17
C PHE A 42 -5.43 -19.39 9.40
N SER A 43 -6.45 -19.88 10.09
CA SER A 43 -7.79 -20.09 9.51
C SER A 43 -8.52 -18.78 9.23
N THR A 44 -8.21 -17.74 10.00
CA THR A 44 -8.88 -16.44 9.94
C THR A 44 -7.84 -15.35 9.70
N ILE A 45 -7.99 -14.65 8.57
CA ILE A 45 -7.15 -13.50 8.19
C ILE A 45 -8.10 -12.46 7.61
N ASN A 46 -8.17 -11.29 8.26
CA ASN A 46 -8.95 -10.17 7.77
C ASN A 46 -8.02 -9.25 6.97
N VAL A 47 -8.45 -8.89 5.76
CA VAL A 47 -7.68 -8.03 4.85
C VAL A 47 -8.43 -6.73 4.67
N HIS A 48 -7.77 -5.63 4.99
CA HIS A 48 -8.31 -4.29 4.90
C HIS A 48 -7.52 -3.47 3.89
N LEU A 49 -8.22 -2.82 2.96
CA LEU A 49 -7.58 -2.07 1.88
C LEU A 49 -7.42 -0.60 2.24
N TYR A 50 -6.35 0.02 1.73
CA TYR A 50 -6.16 1.47 1.87
C TYR A 50 -7.28 2.26 1.18
N ASP A 51 -7.86 1.72 0.11
CA ASP A 51 -9.00 2.32 -0.58
C ASP A 51 -10.21 2.49 0.36
N ASP A 52 -10.49 1.48 1.20
CA ASP A 52 -11.59 1.52 2.19
C ASP A 52 -11.32 2.60 3.25
N LEU A 53 -10.06 2.74 3.68
CA LEU A 53 -9.65 3.79 4.62
C LEU A 53 -9.82 5.19 4.03
N ARG A 54 -9.57 5.36 2.73
CA ARG A 54 -9.75 6.63 2.04
C ARG A 54 -11.22 6.96 1.81
N SER A 55 -12.04 5.97 1.46
CA SER A 55 -13.45 6.18 1.13
C SER A 55 -14.30 6.43 2.36
N ASP A 56 -14.16 5.61 3.39
CA ASP A 56 -14.92 5.73 4.65
C ASP A 56 -14.09 5.16 5.82
N PRO A 57 -13.24 5.99 6.45
CA PRO A 57 -12.37 5.53 7.53
C PRO A 57 -13.17 5.07 8.75
N PHE A 58 -14.31 5.68 9.03
CA PHE A 58 -15.11 5.31 10.21
C PHE A 58 -15.75 3.94 10.01
N LYS A 59 -16.30 3.68 8.81
CA LYS A 59 -16.84 2.37 8.47
C LYS A 59 -15.78 1.28 8.56
N LEU A 60 -14.59 1.51 7.99
CA LEU A 60 -13.50 0.53 8.06
C LEU A 60 -13.12 0.20 9.51
N ILE A 61 -12.94 1.22 10.37
CA ILE A 61 -12.59 1.02 11.77
C ILE A 61 -13.72 0.31 12.53
N SER A 62 -14.97 0.68 12.28
CA SER A 62 -16.14 0.00 12.84
C SER A 62 -16.16 -1.49 12.48
N ASP A 63 -15.83 -1.83 11.23
CA ASP A 63 -15.78 -3.22 10.78
C ASP A 63 -14.64 -4.00 11.45
N ILE A 64 -13.45 -3.40 11.56
CA ILE A 64 -12.31 -3.98 12.29
C ILE A 64 -12.66 -4.28 13.76
N PHE A 65 -13.31 -3.35 14.45
CA PHE A 65 -13.74 -3.55 15.84
C PHE A 65 -14.74 -4.70 15.98
N SER A 66 -15.72 -4.74 15.07
CA SER A 66 -16.72 -5.82 15.00
C SER A 66 -16.06 -7.19 14.77
N GLU A 67 -15.11 -7.27 13.85
CA GLU A 67 -14.35 -8.50 13.56
C GLU A 67 -13.50 -8.97 14.74
N MET A 68 -12.94 -8.04 15.52
CA MET A 68 -12.22 -8.34 16.77
C MET A 68 -13.17 -8.64 17.94
N ASN A 69 -14.48 -8.50 17.75
CA ASN A 69 -15.50 -8.62 18.78
C ASN A 69 -15.27 -7.66 19.96
N VAL A 70 -14.94 -6.41 19.64
CA VAL A 70 -14.69 -5.32 20.59
C VAL A 70 -15.72 -4.20 20.36
N ASP A 71 -16.21 -3.61 21.45
CA ASP A 71 -17.13 -2.48 21.38
C ASP A 71 -16.47 -1.24 20.76
N LEU A 72 -17.15 -0.61 19.81
CA LEU A 72 -16.69 0.63 19.20
C LEU A 72 -16.98 1.82 20.14
N ASP A 73 -15.94 2.35 20.75
CA ASP A 73 -15.99 3.54 21.62
C ASP A 73 -15.52 4.83 20.90
N LEU A 74 -15.10 4.72 19.64
CA LEU A 74 -14.62 5.82 18.81
C LEU A 74 -15.77 6.56 18.11
N LYS A 75 -15.61 7.87 17.96
CA LYS A 75 -16.49 8.74 17.17
C LYS A 75 -15.79 9.15 15.86
N PRO A 76 -16.54 9.57 14.82
CA PRO A 76 -15.93 10.04 13.58
C PRO A 76 -14.92 11.18 13.78
N ALA A 77 -15.13 12.04 14.78
CA ALA A 77 -14.21 13.13 15.11
C ALA A 77 -12.85 12.64 15.62
N ASP A 78 -12.80 11.48 16.28
CA ASP A 78 -11.57 10.90 16.83
C ASP A 78 -10.63 10.39 15.72
N LEU A 79 -11.16 10.20 14.50
CA LEU A 79 -10.39 9.81 13.31
C LEU A 79 -9.86 11.00 12.51
N GLN A 80 -10.19 12.24 12.89
CA GLN A 80 -9.77 13.45 12.18
C GLN A 80 -8.44 14.01 12.72
N PHE A 81 -7.39 13.19 12.77
CA PHE A 81 -6.05 13.66 13.16
C PHE A 81 -5.05 13.59 12.00
N LYS A 82 -4.28 14.67 11.81
CA LYS A 82 -3.17 14.69 10.86
C LYS A 82 -1.92 14.10 11.50
N SER A 83 -1.71 12.80 11.30
CA SER A 83 -0.42 12.15 11.54
C SER A 83 0.41 12.21 10.25
N ASN A 84 1.66 12.68 10.33
CA ASN A 84 2.57 12.79 9.18
C ASN A 84 2.06 13.64 7.99
N ASP A 85 1.82 14.93 8.25
CA ASP A 85 1.52 15.88 7.18
C ASP A 85 2.65 15.91 6.13
N LYS A 86 2.32 15.52 4.89
CA LYS A 86 3.28 15.37 3.78
C LYS A 86 4.03 16.67 3.49
N GLU A 87 3.32 17.80 3.49
CA GLU A 87 3.94 19.11 3.22
C GLU A 87 4.87 19.52 4.37
N GLN A 88 4.44 19.28 5.61
CA GLN A 88 5.26 19.56 6.79
C GLN A 88 6.52 18.69 6.81
N ASN A 89 6.38 17.41 6.47
CA ASN A 89 7.50 16.46 6.41
C ASN A 89 8.45 16.77 5.24
N GLN A 90 7.93 17.15 4.07
CA GLN A 90 8.76 17.61 2.94
C GLN A 90 9.60 18.82 3.33
N LYS A 91 9.00 19.82 3.99
CA LYS A 91 9.71 21.00 4.52
C LYS A 91 10.74 20.61 5.58
N ARG A 92 10.34 19.78 6.56
CA ARG A 92 11.17 19.37 7.70
C ARG A 92 12.41 18.59 7.26
N PHE A 93 12.27 17.69 6.30
CA PHE A 93 13.35 16.80 5.86
C PHE A 93 14.00 17.23 4.54
N LYS A 94 13.60 18.38 3.97
CA LYS A 94 14.05 18.85 2.64
C LYS A 94 14.00 17.70 1.63
N LEU A 95 12.85 17.00 1.59
CA LEU A 95 12.64 15.91 0.66
C LEU A 95 12.61 16.51 -0.74
N GLN A 96 13.40 15.95 -1.65
CA GLN A 96 13.33 16.30 -3.07
C GLN A 96 11.96 15.87 -3.62
N GLU A 97 11.62 16.32 -4.83
CA GLU A 97 10.43 15.77 -5.50
C GLU A 97 10.51 14.25 -5.54
N LEU A 98 9.40 13.59 -5.21
CA LEU A 98 9.33 12.14 -5.26
C LEU A 98 9.60 11.70 -6.71
N PRO A 99 10.47 10.70 -6.91
CA PRO A 99 10.78 10.22 -8.24
C PRO A 99 9.52 9.71 -8.93
N ARG A 100 9.41 9.97 -10.23
CA ARG A 100 8.27 9.50 -11.06
C ARG A 100 8.70 8.26 -11.83
N LEU A 101 7.77 7.35 -12.08
CA LEU A 101 8.00 6.24 -13.01
C LEU A 101 7.87 6.75 -14.45
N SER A 102 8.70 6.23 -15.37
CA SER A 102 8.42 6.42 -16.79
C SER A 102 7.16 5.62 -17.19
N PRO A 103 6.46 6.00 -18.28
CA PRO A 103 5.30 5.24 -18.77
C PRO A 103 5.65 3.78 -19.08
N GLU A 104 6.84 3.52 -19.62
CA GLU A 104 7.31 2.18 -19.95
C GLU A 104 7.50 1.34 -18.68
N THR A 105 8.15 1.89 -17.67
CA THR A 105 8.36 1.21 -16.38
C THR A 105 7.06 1.05 -15.60
N PHE A 106 6.13 2.00 -15.70
CA PHE A 106 4.80 1.85 -15.12
C PHE A 106 4.04 0.68 -15.75
N LYS A 107 4.11 0.55 -17.08
CA LYS A 107 3.51 -0.57 -17.80
C LYS A 107 4.17 -1.89 -17.40
N GLU A 108 5.50 -1.93 -17.34
CA GLU A 108 6.25 -3.10 -16.88
C GLU A 108 5.85 -3.51 -15.46
N LEU A 109 5.67 -2.54 -14.56
CA LEU A 109 5.27 -2.77 -13.16
C LEU A 109 3.84 -3.33 -13.10
N THR A 110 2.95 -2.75 -13.89
CA THR A 110 1.55 -3.20 -14.01
C THR A 110 1.49 -4.63 -14.55
N ASP A 111 2.30 -4.95 -15.56
CA ASP A 111 2.40 -6.30 -16.12
C ASP A 111 2.99 -7.29 -15.10
N PHE A 112 4.01 -6.88 -14.35
CA PHE A 112 4.63 -7.69 -13.29
C PHE A 112 3.62 -8.11 -12.21
N TYR A 113 2.80 -7.18 -11.73
CA TYR A 113 1.80 -7.45 -10.68
C TYR A 113 0.47 -8.01 -11.20
N ARG A 114 0.25 -8.05 -12.52
CA ARG A 114 -1.07 -8.33 -13.10
C ARG A 114 -1.72 -9.61 -12.58
N ASP A 115 -0.98 -10.70 -12.59
CA ASP A 115 -1.49 -12.01 -12.18
C ASP A 115 -1.61 -12.12 -10.65
N GLU A 116 -0.70 -11.50 -9.90
CA GLU A 116 -0.78 -11.42 -8.43
C GLU A 116 -1.98 -10.57 -7.96
N ILE A 117 -2.31 -9.49 -8.65
CA ILE A 117 -3.49 -8.68 -8.34
C ILE A 117 -4.77 -9.48 -8.58
N ARG A 118 -4.84 -10.23 -9.69
CA ARG A 118 -5.98 -11.11 -9.99
C ARG A 118 -6.16 -12.18 -8.90
N GLU A 119 -5.06 -12.85 -8.53
CA GLU A 119 -5.09 -13.86 -7.49
C GLU A 119 -5.44 -13.26 -6.12
N THR A 120 -4.91 -12.07 -5.79
CA THR A 120 -5.25 -11.36 -4.55
C THR A 120 -6.74 -11.07 -4.48
N GLN A 121 -7.34 -10.57 -5.57
CA GLN A 121 -8.77 -10.30 -5.68
C GLN A 121 -9.60 -11.56 -5.40
N GLU A 122 -9.21 -12.71 -5.96
CA GLU A 122 -9.87 -13.99 -5.70
C GLU A 122 -9.75 -14.42 -4.23
N LEU A 123 -8.54 -14.32 -3.66
CA LEU A 123 -8.24 -14.72 -2.28
C LEU A 123 -8.99 -13.90 -1.22
N ILE A 124 -9.26 -12.62 -1.50
CA ILE A 124 -9.95 -11.72 -0.57
C ILE A 124 -11.41 -11.48 -0.96
N GLY A 125 -11.86 -11.95 -2.12
CA GLY A 125 -13.23 -11.78 -2.61
C GLY A 125 -13.61 -10.32 -2.88
N ARG A 126 -12.67 -9.49 -3.34
CA ARG A 126 -12.89 -8.06 -3.64
C ARG A 126 -12.46 -7.74 -5.06
N ASP A 127 -13.17 -6.85 -5.74
CA ASP A 127 -12.74 -6.34 -7.04
C ASP A 127 -11.56 -5.36 -6.86
N LEU A 128 -10.42 -5.72 -7.43
CA LEU A 128 -9.17 -4.95 -7.47
C LEU A 128 -8.80 -4.58 -8.92
N SER A 129 -9.70 -4.80 -9.89
CA SER A 129 -9.41 -4.56 -11.31
C SER A 129 -9.02 -3.11 -11.60
N HIS A 130 -9.48 -2.15 -10.79
CA HIS A 130 -9.09 -0.75 -10.88
C HIS A 130 -7.62 -0.49 -10.53
N TRP A 131 -6.91 -1.43 -9.90
CA TRP A 131 -5.46 -1.31 -9.68
C TRP A 131 -4.65 -1.55 -10.96
N LEU A 132 -5.26 -2.12 -12.01
CA LEU A 132 -4.61 -2.41 -13.29
C LEU A 132 -4.80 -1.30 -14.34
N SER A 133 -5.58 -0.26 -14.04
CA SER A 133 -5.76 0.87 -14.95
C SER A 133 -4.65 1.92 -14.80
N GLU A 134 -4.26 2.53 -15.92
CA GLU A 134 -3.44 3.75 -15.91
C GLU A 134 -4.20 4.86 -15.16
N ASN A 135 -3.64 5.37 -14.06
CA ASN A 135 -4.11 6.56 -13.36
C ASN A 135 -3.43 7.81 -13.91
#